data_AF-A0A0W0WNC0-F1
#
_entry.id   AF-A0A0W0WNC0-F1
#
_cell.length_a   1.000
_cell.length_b   1.000
_cell.length_c   1.000
_cell.angle_alpha   90.00
_cell.angle_beta   90.00
_cell.angle_gamma   90.00
#
_symmetry.space_group_name_H-M   'P 1'
#
loop_
_entity.id
_entity.type
_entity.pdbx_description
1 polymer ?
#
loop_
_entity_poly.entity_id
_entity_poly.type
_entity_poly.pdbx_seq_one_letter_code
_entity_poly.pdbx_strand_id
1 'polypeptide(L)'
;MSKISVGQALLILIDHKLKLISKSKQQEESELIEKLNLELAELKKLYLVGAKDEESRLVIANYLEDPILLKYEVSADPEVVNNDSSRRYFETHLAYETLVVKLGLLSVNELKNYLQSVKKLAPRKYRDLYDYVLNTKTANFNDKFDKEYGDYFKKIRNGEIYAELPKSARRKLIAIVSASFVALVIGDTNSELLPLNIYEEGFYLEENRGKKSKPGQQTTHTRALGILKGHMPIAKDDVALMQKTQNFAKPSDQSHYVLGTAWTDDSFSRLVHPFSNSISGTMLLQLRALLKIKDQRISQLSQISKKEKGSNPGLDKYFPFSKEKMETFLTVFIAALLFNSGGHSLHEFVAPIGLDKIKNAFSDIDGFDTFNLQELFLTNNPVAFDKALKKAISYNNQILKIVSVNQEIKLQKKEFDKENLQASIAHSNLPTEVQENFIKLIKDIDNAQSCFNLAIQLQNLIVTNQTRISGEYFSYYREGSTRHKILENNLNEIIEQLSLGNLSAAVDRIETTKKELGEFKSLLFHSPVIPELDSLIAIQESINKVIDTNKQMKLGAEPNSDSKVKIS
;
A
#
# COMPACT_ATOMS: atom_id res chain seq x y z
N MET A 1 18.15 5.62 10.20
CA MET A 1 18.17 4.18 9.89
C MET A 1 16.98 3.90 8.98
N SER A 2 17.07 2.96 8.02
CA SER A 2 15.94 2.70 7.12
C SER A 2 14.92 1.79 7.81
N LYS A 3 13.66 2.25 7.90
CA LYS A 3 12.54 1.45 8.43
C LYS A 3 12.06 0.45 7.39
N ILE A 4 11.92 -0.83 7.76
CA ILE A 4 11.48 -1.92 6.89
C ILE A 4 10.40 -2.77 7.59
N SER A 5 9.57 -3.47 6.81
CA SER A 5 8.61 -4.42 7.37
C SER A 5 9.29 -5.72 7.84
N VAL A 6 8.57 -6.51 8.66
CA VAL A 6 8.95 -7.90 8.96
C VAL A 6 9.10 -8.74 7.69
N GLY A 7 8.21 -8.55 6.70
CA GLY A 7 8.29 -9.24 5.40
C GLY A 7 9.60 -8.97 4.66
N GLN A 8 10.04 -7.71 4.60
CA GLN A 8 11.33 -7.34 4.00
C GLN A 8 12.51 -7.89 4.78
N ALA A 9 12.45 -7.90 6.12
CA ALA A 9 13.49 -8.46 6.96
C ALA A 9 13.67 -9.97 6.69
N LEU A 10 12.57 -10.75 6.69
CA LEU A 10 12.60 -12.17 6.33
C LEU A 10 13.16 -12.39 4.92
N LEU A 11 12.81 -11.52 3.96
CA LEU A 11 13.32 -11.61 2.59
C LEU A 11 14.83 -11.36 2.50
N ILE A 12 15.38 -10.44 3.30
CA ILE A 12 16.83 -10.20 3.44
C ILE A 12 17.52 -11.43 4.01
N LEU A 13 16.94 -12.06 5.05
CA LEU A 13 17.48 -13.29 5.64
C LEU A 13 17.49 -14.43 4.63
N ILE A 14 16.40 -14.61 3.86
CA ILE A 14 16.33 -15.62 2.81
C ILE A 14 17.43 -15.40 1.76
N ASP A 15 17.62 -14.17 1.26
CA ASP A 15 18.68 -13.84 0.31
C ASP A 15 20.07 -14.12 0.91
N HIS A 16 20.27 -13.78 2.18
CA HIS A 16 21.52 -14.05 2.89
C HIS A 16 21.83 -15.54 3.00
N LYS A 17 20.86 -16.35 3.44
CA LYS A 17 21.02 -17.81 3.57
C LYS A 17 21.27 -18.47 2.21
N LEU A 18 20.59 -18.04 1.15
CA LEU A 18 20.86 -18.49 -0.22
C LEU A 18 22.32 -18.23 -0.63
N LYS A 19 22.85 -17.03 -0.33
CA LYS A 19 24.25 -16.67 -0.62
C LYS A 19 25.24 -17.50 0.20
N LEU A 20 24.95 -17.75 1.48
CA LEU A 20 25.78 -18.62 2.34
C LEU A 20 25.81 -20.05 1.80
N ILE A 21 24.65 -20.62 1.43
CA ILE A 21 24.58 -21.96 0.83
C ILE A 21 25.42 -22.03 -0.45
N SER A 22 25.32 -21.02 -1.33
CA SER A 22 26.14 -20.97 -2.55
C SER A 22 27.64 -20.92 -2.25
N LYS A 23 28.05 -20.22 -1.20
CA LYS A 23 29.45 -20.14 -0.77
C LYS A 23 29.94 -21.45 -0.15
N SER A 24 29.19 -22.03 0.80
CA SER A 24 29.55 -23.29 1.45
C SER A 24 29.57 -24.48 0.49
N LYS A 25 28.77 -24.46 -0.59
CA LYS A 25 28.87 -25.44 -1.68
C LYS A 25 30.22 -25.43 -2.39
N GLN A 26 30.88 -24.28 -2.47
CA GLN A 26 32.23 -24.17 -3.05
C GLN A 26 33.32 -24.67 -2.09
N GLN A 27 32.98 -24.79 -0.80
CA GLN A 27 33.88 -25.19 0.29
C GLN A 27 33.59 -26.61 0.79
N GLU A 28 32.65 -27.34 0.17
CA GLU A 28 32.27 -28.72 0.49
C GLU A 28 31.77 -28.94 1.94
N GLU A 29 31.19 -27.91 2.58
CA GLU A 29 30.72 -27.95 3.97
C GLU A 29 29.31 -28.58 4.12
N SER A 30 29.20 -29.90 3.95
CA SER A 30 27.91 -30.61 3.87
C SER A 30 26.98 -30.38 5.08
N GLU A 31 27.49 -30.45 6.32
CA GLU A 31 26.68 -30.29 7.54
C GLU A 31 26.08 -28.87 7.67
N LEU A 32 26.88 -27.86 7.33
CA LEU A 32 26.41 -26.47 7.34
C LEU A 32 25.35 -26.24 6.27
N ILE A 33 25.52 -26.83 5.08
CA ILE A 33 24.53 -26.74 3.99
C ILE A 33 23.20 -27.34 4.43
N GLU A 34 23.21 -28.50 5.09
CA GLU A 34 21.99 -29.12 5.60
C GLU A 34 21.26 -28.24 6.60
N LYS A 35 21.98 -27.71 7.60
CA LYS A 35 21.43 -26.76 8.57
C LYS A 35 20.83 -25.52 7.90
N LEU A 36 21.57 -24.90 6.96
CA LEU A 36 21.10 -23.71 6.24
C LEU A 36 19.87 -24.00 5.38
N ASN A 37 19.74 -25.20 4.80
CA ASN A 37 18.56 -25.58 4.03
C ASN A 37 17.32 -25.73 4.93
N LEU A 38 17.46 -26.26 6.15
CA LEU A 38 16.36 -26.34 7.12
C LEU A 38 15.90 -24.94 7.55
N GLU A 39 16.85 -24.06 7.89
CA GLU A 39 16.55 -22.66 8.21
C GLU A 39 15.89 -21.93 7.04
N LEU A 40 16.38 -22.17 5.81
CA LEU A 40 15.81 -21.59 4.60
C LEU A 40 14.37 -22.07 4.35
N ALA A 41 14.08 -23.36 4.60
CA ALA A 41 12.74 -23.90 4.45
C ALA A 41 11.77 -23.24 5.43
N GLU A 42 12.16 -23.06 6.70
CA GLU A 42 11.33 -22.40 7.70
C GLU A 42 11.15 -20.91 7.37
N LEU A 43 12.21 -20.19 6.98
CA LEU A 43 12.11 -18.79 6.53
C LEU A 43 11.17 -18.64 5.32
N LYS A 44 11.21 -19.54 4.33
CA LYS A 44 10.29 -19.52 3.19
C LYS A 44 8.83 -19.72 3.63
N LYS A 45 8.60 -20.65 4.56
CA LYS A 45 7.28 -20.90 5.15
C LYS A 45 6.76 -19.68 5.92
N LEU A 46 7.58 -19.10 6.81
CA LEU A 46 7.23 -17.89 7.58
C LEU A 46 7.02 -16.69 6.66
N TYR A 47 7.84 -16.54 5.62
CA TYR A 47 7.64 -15.49 4.63
C TYR A 47 6.31 -15.67 3.90
N LEU A 48 5.91 -16.88 3.49
CA LEU A 48 4.61 -17.06 2.83
C LEU A 48 3.44 -16.88 3.78
N VAL A 49 3.48 -17.55 4.93
CA VAL A 49 2.29 -17.79 5.77
C VAL A 49 2.19 -16.82 6.94
N GLY A 50 3.30 -16.23 7.36
CA GLY A 50 3.37 -15.42 8.58
C GLY A 50 3.30 -16.25 9.86
N ALA A 51 3.16 -15.56 10.98
CA ALA A 51 2.92 -16.20 12.26
C ALA A 51 1.46 -16.68 12.35
N LYS A 52 1.24 -17.97 12.60
CA LYS A 52 -0.12 -18.53 12.81
C LYS A 52 -0.53 -18.53 14.29
N ASP A 53 0.45 -18.46 15.17
CA ASP A 53 0.35 -18.69 16.60
C ASP A 53 1.54 -18.01 17.31
N GLU A 54 1.57 -18.08 18.64
CA GLU A 54 2.64 -17.48 19.44
C GLU A 54 4.00 -18.13 19.19
N GLU A 55 4.04 -19.44 18.96
CA GLU A 55 5.27 -20.16 18.68
C GLU A 55 5.96 -19.64 17.40
N SER A 56 5.20 -19.52 16.31
CA SER A 56 5.72 -18.94 15.06
C SER A 56 6.05 -17.45 15.19
N ARG A 57 5.39 -16.69 16.06
CA ARG A 57 5.80 -15.31 16.40
C ARG A 57 7.17 -15.27 17.07
N LEU A 58 7.41 -16.14 18.04
CA LEU A 58 8.71 -16.27 18.72
C LEU A 58 9.81 -16.69 17.75
N VAL A 59 9.53 -17.63 16.83
CA VAL A 59 10.49 -18.02 15.79
C VAL A 59 10.84 -16.83 14.89
N ILE A 60 9.84 -16.04 14.46
CA ILE A 60 10.11 -14.81 13.70
C ILE A 60 10.95 -13.84 14.53
N ALA A 61 10.60 -13.58 15.79
CA ALA A 61 11.34 -12.68 16.66
C ALA A 61 12.82 -13.08 16.76
N ASN A 62 13.11 -14.37 16.97
CA ASN A 62 14.48 -14.89 17.01
C ASN A 62 15.24 -14.66 15.69
N TYR A 63 14.59 -14.81 14.53
CA TYR A 63 15.22 -14.50 13.24
C TYR A 63 15.50 -13.01 13.07
N LEU A 64 14.68 -12.13 13.65
CA LEU A 64 14.85 -10.68 13.55
C LEU A 64 16.04 -10.16 14.38
N GLU A 65 16.60 -10.97 15.29
CA GLU A 65 17.83 -10.67 16.04
C GLU A 65 19.11 -10.87 15.22
N ASP A 66 19.02 -11.38 13.98
CA ASP A 66 20.19 -11.65 13.14
C ASP A 66 21.01 -10.35 12.87
N PRO A 67 22.34 -10.36 13.07
CA PRO A 67 23.20 -9.19 12.91
C PRO A 67 23.10 -8.49 11.55
N ILE A 68 22.73 -9.19 10.46
CA ILE A 68 22.58 -8.56 9.15
C ILE A 68 21.48 -7.49 9.12
N LEU A 69 20.55 -7.54 10.06
CA LEU A 69 19.42 -6.64 10.18
C LEU A 69 19.72 -5.39 11.02
N LEU A 70 20.85 -5.31 11.72
CA LEU A 70 21.20 -4.18 12.63
C LEU A 70 21.24 -2.79 11.97
N LYS A 71 21.32 -2.73 10.64
CA LYS A 71 21.28 -1.48 9.85
C LYS A 71 19.86 -1.01 9.52
N TYR A 72 18.84 -1.76 9.94
CA TYR A 72 17.43 -1.48 9.66
C TYR A 72 16.63 -1.37 10.95
N GLU A 73 15.59 -0.54 10.92
CA GLU A 73 14.54 -0.54 11.94
C GLU A 73 13.42 -1.46 11.45
N VAL A 74 13.34 -2.68 11.97
CA VAL A 74 12.28 -3.64 11.59
C VAL A 74 11.00 -3.31 12.35
N SER A 75 9.90 -3.15 11.61
CA SER A 75 8.62 -2.72 12.16
C SER A 75 7.49 -3.70 11.83
N ALA A 76 6.75 -4.08 12.87
CA ALA A 76 5.50 -4.83 12.78
C ALA A 76 4.25 -3.93 12.71
N ASP A 77 4.43 -2.61 12.71
CA ASP A 77 3.36 -1.63 12.53
C ASP A 77 2.51 -1.96 11.28
N PRO A 78 1.17 -2.09 11.42
CA PRO A 78 0.25 -2.33 10.31
C PRO A 78 0.49 -1.44 9.10
N GLU A 79 0.85 -0.17 9.28
CA GLU A 79 1.09 0.73 8.15
C GLU A 79 2.35 0.37 7.37
N VAL A 80 3.40 -0.08 8.06
CA VAL A 80 4.65 -0.53 7.41
C VAL A 80 4.43 -1.87 6.72
N VAL A 81 3.75 -2.83 7.36
CA VAL A 81 3.42 -4.13 6.76
C VAL A 81 2.51 -3.95 5.54
N ASN A 82 1.49 -3.10 5.65
CA ASN A 82 0.55 -2.82 4.57
C ASN A 82 1.22 -2.16 3.36
N ASN A 83 2.27 -1.36 3.56
CA ASN A 83 3.02 -0.68 2.51
C ASN A 83 4.28 -1.42 2.06
N ASP A 84 4.47 -2.67 2.49
CA ASP A 84 5.56 -3.51 1.99
C ASP A 84 5.40 -3.80 0.49
N SER A 85 6.14 -3.05 -0.33
CA SER A 85 6.15 -3.20 -1.77
C SER A 85 6.75 -4.54 -2.21
N SER A 86 7.73 -5.06 -1.48
CA SER A 86 8.41 -6.30 -1.82
C SER A 86 7.51 -7.51 -1.61
N ARG A 87 6.70 -7.49 -0.55
CA ARG A 87 5.67 -8.50 -0.30
C ARG A 87 4.55 -8.43 -1.34
N ARG A 88 4.04 -7.24 -1.65
CA ARG A 88 3.01 -7.08 -2.69
C ARG A 88 3.51 -7.52 -4.07
N TYR A 89 4.76 -7.23 -4.37
CA TYR A 89 5.44 -7.70 -5.57
C TYR A 89 5.56 -9.23 -5.58
N PHE A 90 5.98 -9.83 -4.47
CA PHE A 90 6.06 -11.29 -4.31
C PHE A 90 4.72 -11.97 -4.59
N GLU A 91 3.62 -11.56 -3.94
CA GLU A 91 2.32 -12.21 -4.13
C GLU A 91 1.80 -12.06 -5.57
N THR A 92 2.04 -10.88 -6.17
CA THR A 92 1.69 -10.63 -7.58
C THR A 92 2.44 -11.56 -8.52
N HIS A 93 3.76 -11.71 -8.34
CA HIS A 93 4.55 -12.62 -9.16
C HIS A 93 4.29 -14.09 -8.85
N LEU A 94 4.01 -14.45 -7.60
CA LEU A 94 3.61 -15.80 -7.21
C LEU A 94 2.33 -16.19 -7.94
N ALA A 95 1.34 -15.30 -8.01
CA ALA A 95 0.14 -15.55 -8.80
C ALA A 95 0.46 -15.74 -10.29
N TYR A 96 1.29 -14.89 -10.90
CA TYR A 96 1.70 -15.06 -12.30
C TYR A 96 2.39 -16.41 -12.56
N GLU A 97 3.44 -16.71 -11.80
CA GLU A 97 4.24 -17.93 -11.97
C GLU A 97 3.40 -19.19 -11.68
N THR A 98 2.46 -19.10 -10.75
CA THR A 98 1.50 -20.18 -10.47
C THR A 98 0.68 -20.50 -11.71
N LEU A 99 0.17 -19.48 -12.41
CA LEU A 99 -0.59 -19.70 -13.65
C LEU A 99 0.28 -20.35 -14.72
N VAL A 100 1.53 -19.90 -14.88
CA VAL A 100 2.49 -20.48 -15.83
C VAL A 100 2.71 -21.97 -15.56
N VAL A 101 2.89 -22.36 -14.30
CA VAL A 101 3.20 -23.74 -13.91
C VAL A 101 1.96 -24.65 -13.89
N LYS A 102 0.85 -24.17 -13.32
CA LYS A 102 -0.29 -25.03 -12.95
C LYS A 102 -1.41 -25.09 -14.00
N LEU A 103 -1.55 -24.10 -14.89
CA LEU A 103 -2.60 -24.13 -15.93
C LEU A 103 -2.48 -25.33 -16.87
N GLY A 104 -1.28 -25.89 -17.04
CA GLY A 104 -1.04 -27.09 -17.84
C GLY A 104 -1.81 -28.32 -17.32
N LEU A 105 -2.00 -28.42 -16.01
CA LEU A 105 -2.55 -29.58 -15.30
C LEU A 105 -4.09 -29.70 -15.40
N LEU A 106 -4.74 -28.64 -15.87
CA LEU A 106 -6.20 -28.59 -16.08
C LEU A 106 -6.51 -28.75 -17.56
N SER A 107 -7.49 -29.58 -17.92
CA SER A 107 -7.94 -29.66 -19.31
C SER A 107 -8.96 -28.55 -19.63
N VAL A 108 -9.01 -28.15 -20.90
CA VAL A 108 -10.02 -27.19 -21.37
C VAL A 108 -11.44 -27.75 -21.22
N ASN A 109 -11.61 -29.07 -21.40
CA ASN A 109 -12.92 -29.72 -21.34
C ASN A 109 -13.45 -29.80 -19.90
N GLU A 110 -12.60 -30.14 -18.92
CA GLU A 110 -12.97 -30.09 -17.49
C GLU A 110 -13.48 -28.70 -17.10
N LEU A 111 -12.72 -27.65 -17.45
CA LEU A 111 -13.09 -26.26 -17.13
C LEU A 111 -14.35 -25.80 -17.86
N LYS A 112 -14.55 -26.19 -19.12
CA LYS A 112 -15.79 -25.91 -19.86
C LYS A 112 -16.99 -26.61 -19.22
N ASN A 113 -16.86 -27.88 -18.85
CA ASN A 113 -17.92 -28.64 -18.21
C ASN A 113 -18.27 -28.07 -16.84
N TYR A 114 -17.26 -27.62 -16.10
CA TYR A 114 -17.44 -26.90 -14.85
C TYR A 114 -18.20 -25.59 -15.06
N LEU A 115 -17.75 -24.74 -15.99
CA LEU A 115 -18.44 -23.49 -16.33
C LEU A 115 -19.89 -23.73 -16.73
N GLN A 116 -20.18 -24.76 -17.53
CA GLN A 116 -21.56 -25.11 -17.89
C GLN A 116 -22.39 -25.55 -16.68
N SER A 117 -21.77 -26.21 -15.70
CA SER A 117 -22.44 -26.57 -14.45
C SER A 117 -22.78 -25.33 -13.62
N VAL A 118 -21.86 -24.36 -13.51
CA VAL A 118 -22.12 -23.08 -12.84
C VAL A 118 -23.22 -22.28 -13.57
N LYS A 119 -23.18 -22.20 -14.91
CA LYS A 119 -24.23 -21.53 -15.71
C LYS A 119 -25.62 -22.15 -15.51
N LYS A 120 -25.72 -23.46 -15.24
CA LYS A 120 -27.00 -24.12 -14.97
C LYS A 120 -27.59 -23.76 -13.60
N LEU A 121 -26.78 -23.23 -12.68
CA LEU A 121 -27.27 -22.72 -11.40
C LEU A 121 -27.98 -21.36 -11.55
N ALA A 122 -27.60 -20.59 -12.57
CA ALA A 122 -28.16 -19.27 -12.80
C ALA A 122 -29.60 -19.33 -13.37
N PRO A 123 -30.52 -18.48 -12.90
CA PRO A 123 -31.84 -18.33 -13.51
C PRO A 123 -31.75 -17.94 -14.99
N ARG A 124 -32.67 -18.45 -15.82
CA ARG A 124 -32.67 -18.22 -17.28
C ARG A 124 -32.60 -16.74 -17.66
N LYS A 125 -33.25 -15.85 -16.90
CA LYS A 125 -33.25 -14.40 -17.14
C LYS A 125 -31.87 -13.74 -17.08
N TYR A 126 -30.88 -14.36 -16.43
CA TYR A 126 -29.51 -13.84 -16.34
C TYR A 126 -28.56 -14.48 -17.35
N ARG A 127 -29.06 -15.43 -18.17
CA ARG A 127 -28.26 -16.09 -19.20
C ARG A 127 -27.74 -15.10 -20.22
N ASP A 128 -28.63 -14.23 -20.69
CA ASP A 128 -28.29 -13.23 -21.69
C ASP A 128 -27.29 -12.21 -21.14
N LEU A 129 -27.39 -11.85 -19.85
CA LEU A 129 -26.46 -10.93 -19.18
C LEU A 129 -25.03 -11.48 -19.16
N TYR A 130 -24.84 -12.69 -18.60
CA TYR A 130 -23.48 -13.22 -18.56
C TYR A 130 -22.99 -13.63 -19.95
N ASP A 131 -23.85 -14.15 -20.85
CA ASP A 131 -23.41 -14.46 -22.22
C ASP A 131 -23.02 -13.20 -22.99
N TYR A 132 -23.66 -12.06 -22.72
CA TYR A 132 -23.24 -10.76 -23.25
C TYR A 132 -21.84 -10.37 -22.74
N VAL A 133 -21.61 -10.31 -21.42
CA VAL A 133 -20.29 -9.93 -20.85
C VAL A 133 -19.19 -10.90 -21.31
N LEU A 134 -19.50 -12.19 -21.39
CA LEU A 134 -18.56 -13.23 -21.81
C LEU A 134 -18.22 -13.19 -23.30
N ASN A 135 -19.10 -12.67 -24.17
CA ASN A 135 -18.87 -12.68 -25.62
C ASN A 135 -18.52 -11.31 -26.21
N THR A 136 -18.82 -10.23 -25.50
CA THR A 136 -18.60 -8.88 -25.99
C THR A 136 -17.11 -8.56 -26.13
N LYS A 137 -16.76 -7.91 -27.25
CA LYS A 137 -15.40 -7.43 -27.56
C LYS A 137 -15.18 -5.94 -27.18
N THR A 138 -16.25 -5.25 -26.81
CA THR A 138 -16.30 -3.83 -26.41
C THR A 138 -16.59 -3.69 -24.91
N ALA A 139 -16.16 -2.60 -24.28
CA ALA A 139 -16.24 -2.39 -22.82
C ALA A 139 -17.37 -1.42 -22.41
N ASN A 140 -18.44 -1.33 -23.21
CA ASN A 140 -19.56 -0.43 -22.93
C ASN A 140 -20.57 -1.16 -22.03
N PHE A 141 -20.25 -1.22 -20.74
CA PHE A 141 -21.10 -1.76 -19.69
C PHE A 141 -21.54 -0.63 -18.75
N ASN A 142 -22.81 -0.68 -18.32
CA ASN A 142 -23.36 0.29 -17.36
C ASN A 142 -22.98 -0.08 -15.91
N ASP A 143 -22.83 -1.37 -15.62
CA ASP A 143 -22.39 -1.85 -14.31
C ASP A 143 -20.86 -1.90 -14.18
N LYS A 144 -20.36 -1.57 -12.99
CA LYS A 144 -18.91 -1.49 -12.71
C LYS A 144 -18.23 -2.86 -12.74
N PHE A 145 -18.90 -3.92 -12.27
CA PHE A 145 -18.35 -5.28 -12.28
C PHE A 145 -18.37 -5.89 -13.68
N ASP A 146 -19.47 -5.70 -14.43
CA ASP A 146 -19.55 -6.12 -15.83
C ASP A 146 -18.40 -5.51 -16.65
N LYS A 147 -18.10 -4.23 -16.42
CA LYS A 147 -16.98 -3.54 -17.05
C LYS A 147 -15.63 -4.14 -16.66
N GLU A 148 -15.38 -4.37 -15.37
CA GLU A 148 -14.12 -4.94 -14.90
C GLU A 148 -13.85 -6.34 -15.48
N TYR A 149 -14.85 -7.22 -15.45
CA TYR A 149 -14.72 -8.57 -16.00
C TYR A 149 -14.65 -8.56 -17.53
N GLY A 150 -15.45 -7.73 -18.21
CA GLY A 150 -15.39 -7.53 -19.66
C GLY A 150 -13.99 -7.09 -20.14
N ASP A 151 -13.41 -6.10 -19.45
CA ASP A 151 -12.03 -5.66 -19.69
C ASP A 151 -11.02 -6.78 -19.43
N TYR A 152 -11.18 -7.52 -18.34
CA TYR A 152 -10.29 -8.64 -18.02
C TYR A 152 -10.31 -9.71 -19.12
N PHE A 153 -11.50 -10.12 -19.59
CA PHE A 153 -11.62 -11.07 -20.70
C PHE A 153 -10.99 -10.54 -21.99
N LYS A 154 -11.20 -9.27 -22.31
CA LYS A 154 -10.59 -8.63 -23.48
C LYS A 154 -9.07 -8.70 -23.41
N LYS A 155 -8.47 -8.35 -22.27
CA LYS A 155 -7.02 -8.40 -22.06
C LYS A 155 -6.46 -9.81 -22.22
N ILE A 156 -7.11 -10.83 -21.65
CA ILE A 156 -6.69 -12.23 -21.82
C ILE A 156 -6.78 -12.64 -23.30
N ARG A 157 -7.86 -12.30 -24.00
CA ARG A 157 -8.03 -12.66 -25.42
C ARG A 157 -6.98 -12.01 -26.32
N ASN A 158 -6.72 -10.72 -26.08
CA ASN A 158 -5.77 -9.93 -26.86
C ASN A 158 -4.30 -10.25 -26.51
N GLY A 159 -4.05 -10.95 -25.39
CA GLY A 159 -2.70 -11.18 -24.89
C GLY A 159 -2.06 -9.90 -24.32
N GLU A 160 -2.85 -8.91 -23.92
CA GLU A 160 -2.36 -7.70 -23.23
C GLU A 160 -1.82 -8.03 -21.83
N ILE A 161 -2.38 -9.09 -21.24
CA ILE A 161 -1.84 -9.76 -20.05
C ILE A 161 -1.65 -11.23 -20.40
N TYR A 162 -0.66 -11.87 -19.76
CA TYR A 162 -0.28 -13.25 -20.06
C TYR A 162 0.11 -13.48 -21.53
N ALA A 163 0.83 -12.52 -22.13
CA ALA A 163 1.27 -12.59 -23.53
C ALA A 163 2.06 -13.88 -23.81
N GLU A 164 2.87 -14.31 -22.84
CA GLU A 164 3.72 -15.50 -22.88
C GLU A 164 2.92 -16.82 -22.81
N LEU A 165 1.70 -16.81 -22.27
CA LEU A 165 0.90 -18.02 -22.18
C LEU A 165 0.34 -18.42 -23.56
N PRO A 166 0.38 -19.72 -23.93
CA PRO A 166 -0.19 -20.16 -25.19
C PRO A 166 -1.70 -19.92 -25.25
N LYS A 167 -2.26 -19.79 -26.46
CA LYS A 167 -3.70 -19.57 -26.68
C LYS A 167 -4.59 -20.59 -25.95
N SER A 168 -4.14 -21.84 -25.83
CA SER A 168 -4.83 -22.90 -25.08
C SER A 168 -4.91 -22.61 -23.58
N ALA A 169 -3.81 -22.13 -22.96
CA ALA A 169 -3.78 -21.73 -21.55
C ALA A 169 -4.65 -20.49 -21.30
N ARG A 170 -4.62 -19.51 -22.21
CA ARG A 170 -5.49 -18.32 -22.13
C ARG A 170 -6.98 -18.69 -22.21
N ARG A 171 -7.36 -19.72 -22.99
CA ARG A 171 -8.73 -20.25 -22.99
C ARG A 171 -9.13 -20.89 -21.65
N LYS A 172 -8.21 -21.58 -20.97
CA LYS A 172 -8.43 -22.13 -19.62
C LYS A 172 -8.68 -21.01 -18.62
N LEU A 173 -7.86 -19.96 -18.65
CA LEU A 173 -8.05 -18.76 -17.83
C LEU A 173 -9.42 -18.12 -18.05
N ILE A 174 -9.82 -17.92 -19.30
CA ILE A 174 -11.15 -17.39 -19.61
C ILE A 174 -12.24 -18.26 -18.96
N ALA A 175 -12.15 -19.59 -19.05
CA ALA A 175 -13.15 -20.47 -18.44
C ALA A 175 -13.21 -20.35 -16.91
N ILE A 176 -12.06 -20.26 -16.23
CA ILE A 176 -11.96 -20.08 -14.77
C ILE A 176 -12.58 -18.74 -14.36
N VAL A 177 -12.17 -17.65 -14.99
CA VAL A 177 -12.66 -16.29 -14.70
C VAL A 177 -14.15 -16.17 -15.04
N SER A 178 -14.61 -16.85 -16.11
CA SER A 178 -16.04 -16.91 -16.44
C SER A 178 -16.84 -17.59 -15.34
N ALA A 179 -16.33 -18.66 -14.75
CA ALA A 179 -17.02 -19.35 -13.66
C ALA A 179 -17.14 -18.45 -12.42
N SER A 180 -16.07 -17.70 -12.09
CA SER A 180 -16.10 -16.68 -11.04
C SER A 180 -17.18 -15.63 -11.30
N PHE A 181 -17.22 -15.08 -12.51
CA PHE A 181 -18.19 -14.05 -12.87
C PHE A 181 -19.64 -14.55 -12.78
N VAL A 182 -19.92 -15.76 -13.29
CA VAL A 182 -21.27 -16.32 -13.20
C VAL A 182 -21.67 -16.58 -11.74
N ALA A 183 -20.75 -17.08 -10.92
CA ALA A 183 -21.00 -17.25 -9.48
C ALA A 183 -21.28 -15.91 -8.78
N LEU A 184 -20.57 -14.85 -9.17
CA LEU A 184 -20.82 -13.48 -8.69
C LEU A 184 -22.23 -13.00 -9.06
N VAL A 185 -22.62 -13.13 -10.33
CA VAL A 185 -23.96 -12.73 -10.80
C VAL A 185 -25.05 -13.49 -10.05
N ILE A 186 -24.87 -14.79 -9.79
CA ILE A 186 -25.84 -15.56 -9.00
C ILE A 186 -25.93 -15.00 -7.57
N GLY A 187 -24.79 -14.81 -6.92
CA GLY A 187 -24.73 -14.33 -5.54
C GLY A 187 -25.34 -12.94 -5.34
N ASP A 188 -25.10 -12.04 -6.30
CA ASP A 188 -25.61 -10.66 -6.27
C ASP A 188 -27.12 -10.58 -6.56
N THR A 189 -27.61 -11.41 -7.47
CA THR A 189 -29.02 -11.35 -7.90
C THR A 189 -29.97 -12.20 -7.04
N ASN A 190 -29.49 -13.31 -6.48
CA ASN A 190 -30.25 -14.16 -5.58
C ASN A 190 -29.29 -15.04 -4.75
N SER A 191 -28.85 -14.49 -3.63
CA SER A 191 -27.92 -15.14 -2.70
C SER A 191 -28.39 -16.52 -2.23
N GLU A 192 -29.71 -16.74 -2.12
CA GLU A 192 -30.30 -17.98 -1.60
C GLU A 192 -30.16 -19.17 -2.57
N LEU A 193 -29.81 -18.93 -3.84
CA LEU A 193 -29.58 -20.02 -4.80
C LEU A 193 -28.31 -20.83 -4.48
N LEU A 194 -27.35 -20.20 -3.80
CA LEU A 194 -26.09 -20.81 -3.41
C LEU A 194 -26.10 -21.13 -1.90
N PRO A 195 -25.68 -22.34 -1.48
CA PRO A 195 -25.62 -22.73 -0.07
C PRO A 195 -24.57 -21.90 0.69
N LEU A 196 -24.50 -22.05 2.02
CA LEU A 196 -23.51 -21.40 2.90
C LEU A 196 -23.47 -19.86 2.76
N ASN A 197 -24.63 -19.22 2.90
CA ASN A 197 -24.72 -17.77 2.93
C ASN A 197 -24.27 -17.21 4.29
N ILE A 198 -22.95 -17.12 4.51
CA ILE A 198 -22.35 -16.72 5.80
C ILE A 198 -21.88 -15.26 5.81
N TYR A 199 -22.43 -14.40 4.94
CA TYR A 199 -22.01 -13.00 4.86
C TYR A 199 -22.39 -12.18 6.10
N GLU A 200 -23.33 -12.67 6.91
CA GLU A 200 -23.80 -12.03 8.13
C GLU A 200 -23.20 -12.70 9.39
N GLU A 201 -22.03 -13.34 9.27
CA GLU A 201 -21.39 -14.07 10.36
C GLU A 201 -19.86 -13.91 10.37
N GLY A 202 -19.25 -14.06 11.55
CA GLY A 202 -17.79 -14.13 11.71
C GLY A 202 -17.04 -12.96 11.07
N PHE A 203 -15.98 -13.26 10.30
CA PHE A 203 -15.18 -12.24 9.61
C PHE A 203 -15.93 -11.49 8.50
N TYR A 204 -17.07 -11.98 8.03
CA TYR A 204 -17.85 -11.30 6.98
C TYR A 204 -18.79 -10.22 7.52
N LEU A 205 -19.08 -10.22 8.83
CA LEU A 205 -19.83 -9.15 9.49
C LEU A 205 -19.19 -7.78 9.23
N GLU A 206 -20.03 -6.75 9.08
CA GLU A 206 -19.57 -5.41 8.69
C GLU A 206 -18.61 -4.79 9.70
N GLU A 207 -18.84 -5.03 10.99
CA GLU A 207 -17.98 -4.63 12.11
C GLU A 207 -16.66 -5.41 12.16
N ASN A 208 -16.61 -6.62 11.59
CA ASN A 208 -15.44 -7.50 11.68
C ASN A 208 -14.55 -7.46 10.44
N ARG A 209 -15.09 -7.10 9.26
CA ARG A 209 -14.39 -7.16 7.97
C ARG A 209 -13.23 -6.16 7.85
N GLY A 210 -13.21 -5.12 8.68
CA GLY A 210 -12.10 -4.17 8.79
C GLY A 210 -11.82 -3.30 7.57
N LYS A 211 -12.82 -3.11 6.70
CA LYS A 211 -12.67 -2.35 5.45
C LYS A 211 -13.41 -1.02 5.52
N LYS A 212 -12.73 0.07 5.16
CA LYS A 212 -13.35 1.39 4.90
C LYS A 212 -12.95 1.92 3.52
N SER A 213 -13.93 2.30 2.70
CA SER A 213 -13.67 2.95 1.41
C SER A 213 -13.07 4.33 1.61
N LYS A 214 -12.10 4.72 0.77
CA LYS A 214 -11.53 6.07 0.78
C LYS A 214 -12.58 7.11 0.35
N PRO A 215 -12.83 8.17 1.15
CA PRO A 215 -13.77 9.21 0.76
C PRO A 215 -13.30 9.92 -0.52
N GLY A 216 -14.22 10.19 -1.44
CA GLY A 216 -13.92 10.89 -2.71
C GLY A 216 -13.22 10.06 -3.79
N GLN A 217 -12.77 8.83 -3.50
CA GLN A 217 -12.02 8.00 -4.45
C GLN A 217 -12.94 6.95 -5.11
N GLN A 218 -13.79 7.39 -6.06
CA GLN A 218 -14.72 6.47 -6.76
C GLN A 218 -14.03 5.51 -7.73
N THR A 219 -12.84 5.86 -8.25
CA THR A 219 -12.00 5.02 -9.11
C THR A 219 -10.53 5.24 -8.77
N THR A 220 -9.75 4.17 -8.66
CA THR A 220 -8.29 4.27 -8.61
C THR A 220 -7.73 3.95 -10.00
N HIS A 221 -6.94 4.88 -10.52
CA HIS A 221 -6.17 4.69 -11.74
C HIS A 221 -4.85 4.01 -11.40
N THR A 222 -4.61 2.81 -11.94
CA THR A 222 -3.32 2.13 -11.75
C THR A 222 -2.86 1.46 -13.04
N ARG A 223 -1.54 1.38 -13.19
CA ARG A 223 -0.86 0.57 -14.21
C ARG A 223 -0.29 -0.71 -13.61
N ALA A 224 -0.35 -0.87 -12.30
CA ALA A 224 0.10 -2.08 -11.63
C ALA A 224 -0.98 -3.17 -11.70
N LEU A 225 -0.57 -4.38 -12.01
CA LEU A 225 -1.34 -5.61 -11.84
C LEU A 225 -1.12 -6.17 -10.43
N GLY A 226 -1.95 -7.13 -10.05
CA GLY A 226 -1.86 -7.76 -8.74
C GLY A 226 -2.16 -6.80 -7.60
N ILE A 227 -1.58 -7.09 -6.44
CA ILE A 227 -1.82 -6.32 -5.20
C ILE A 227 -0.87 -5.13 -5.03
N LEU A 228 -0.03 -4.84 -6.03
CA LEU A 228 0.84 -3.67 -6.05
C LEU A 228 0.03 -2.38 -6.07
N LYS A 229 0.46 -1.38 -5.30
CA LYS A 229 -0.16 -0.06 -5.26
C LYS A 229 0.35 0.79 -6.43
N GLY A 230 -0.45 1.73 -6.92
CA GLY A 230 -0.13 2.53 -8.11
C GLY A 230 1.14 3.39 -8.01
N HIS A 231 1.58 3.71 -6.79
CA HIS A 231 2.80 4.46 -6.51
C HIS A 231 4.05 3.57 -6.29
N MET A 232 3.87 2.24 -6.22
CA MET A 232 5.00 1.33 -6.03
C MET A 232 5.78 1.23 -7.35
N PRO A 233 7.12 1.32 -7.31
CA PRO A 233 7.93 1.30 -8.52
C PRO A 233 7.87 -0.09 -9.16
N ILE A 234 7.80 -0.15 -10.48
CA ILE A 234 7.79 -1.40 -11.27
C ILE A 234 8.68 -1.17 -12.50
N ALA A 235 9.48 -2.17 -12.87
CA ALA A 235 10.30 -2.11 -14.07
C ALA A 235 9.44 -2.04 -15.35
N LYS A 236 9.93 -1.38 -16.39
CA LYS A 236 9.15 -1.14 -17.63
C LYS A 236 8.80 -2.43 -18.38
N ASP A 237 9.64 -3.45 -18.23
CA ASP A 237 9.54 -4.77 -18.84
C ASP A 237 8.91 -5.82 -17.91
N ASP A 238 8.46 -5.42 -16.72
CA ASP A 238 7.84 -6.33 -15.77
C ASP A 238 6.44 -6.76 -16.22
N VAL A 239 6.12 -8.05 -16.08
CA VAL A 239 4.80 -8.60 -16.39
C VAL A 239 3.67 -8.01 -15.54
N ALA A 240 4.00 -7.45 -14.37
CA ALA A 240 3.05 -6.77 -13.50
C ALA A 240 2.75 -5.32 -13.92
N LEU A 241 3.43 -4.79 -14.95
CA LEU A 241 3.17 -3.44 -15.47
C LEU A 241 2.27 -3.48 -16.72
N MET A 242 1.14 -2.79 -16.64
CA MET A 242 0.25 -2.61 -17.79
C MET A 242 0.73 -1.50 -18.72
N GLN A 243 0.54 -1.73 -20.02
CA GLN A 243 0.84 -0.73 -21.05
C GLN A 243 -0.04 0.53 -20.91
N LYS A 244 -1.30 0.36 -20.48
CA LYS A 244 -2.27 1.43 -20.29
C LYS A 244 -2.82 1.40 -18.86
N THR A 245 -3.10 2.56 -18.30
CA THR A 245 -3.79 2.69 -17.01
C THR A 245 -5.21 2.14 -17.09
N GLN A 246 -5.69 1.50 -16.03
CA GLN A 246 -7.08 1.05 -15.93
C GLN A 246 -7.72 1.53 -14.62
N ASN A 247 -9.06 1.56 -14.65
CA ASN A 247 -9.92 1.77 -13.51
C ASN A 247 -10.46 0.41 -13.08
N PHE A 248 -9.93 -0.14 -12.00
CA PHE A 248 -10.54 -1.31 -11.36
C PHE A 248 -11.70 -0.84 -10.46
N ALA A 249 -12.74 -1.68 -10.32
CA ALA A 249 -13.81 -1.43 -9.37
C ALA A 249 -13.36 -1.72 -7.94
N LYS A 250 -12.43 -2.66 -7.74
CA LYS A 250 -11.83 -3.02 -6.43
C LYS A 250 -10.30 -3.20 -6.45
N PRO A 251 -9.50 -2.18 -6.81
CA PRO A 251 -8.04 -2.25 -6.70
C PRO A 251 -7.60 -2.25 -5.23
N SER A 252 -6.40 -2.77 -4.97
CA SER A 252 -5.73 -2.79 -3.65
C SER A 252 -5.64 -1.41 -2.96
N ASP A 253 -5.71 -0.33 -3.74
CA ASP A 253 -5.61 1.06 -3.28
C ASP A 253 -6.95 1.72 -2.91
N GLN A 254 -8.09 1.05 -3.14
CA GLN A 254 -9.42 1.65 -2.98
C GLN A 254 -9.87 1.78 -1.52
N SER A 255 -9.37 0.91 -0.64
CA SER A 255 -9.77 0.83 0.75
C SER A 255 -8.63 1.11 1.73
N HIS A 256 -9.00 1.56 2.91
CA HIS A 256 -8.18 1.48 4.12
C HIS A 256 -8.64 0.30 4.99
N TYR A 257 -7.70 -0.21 5.78
CA TYR A 257 -8.02 -1.08 6.89
C TYR A 257 -8.52 -0.26 8.09
N VAL A 258 -9.29 -0.88 8.97
CA VAL A 258 -9.74 -0.32 10.24
C VAL A 258 -9.19 -1.19 11.36
N LEU A 259 -8.26 -0.66 12.16
CA LEU A 259 -7.68 -1.39 13.29
C LEU A 259 -8.73 -1.72 14.37
N GLY A 260 -8.51 -2.78 15.14
CA GLY A 260 -9.41 -3.22 16.20
C GLY A 260 -10.62 -4.02 15.69
N THR A 261 -10.61 -4.42 14.42
CA THR A 261 -11.61 -5.34 13.85
C THR A 261 -11.02 -6.74 13.75
N ALA A 262 -11.86 -7.76 13.93
CA ALA A 262 -11.39 -9.15 14.00
C ALA A 262 -10.54 -9.56 12.78
N TRP A 263 -10.93 -9.16 11.55
CA TRP A 263 -10.17 -9.51 10.35
C TRP A 263 -8.83 -8.80 10.25
N THR A 264 -8.76 -7.50 10.58
CA THR A 264 -7.50 -6.76 10.52
C THR A 264 -6.54 -7.23 11.59
N ASP A 265 -7.06 -7.54 12.77
CA ASP A 265 -6.26 -8.00 13.89
C ASP A 265 -5.69 -9.40 13.58
N ASP A 266 -6.49 -10.32 13.02
CA ASP A 266 -5.97 -11.60 12.51
C ASP A 266 -4.90 -11.37 11.43
N SER A 267 -5.20 -10.57 10.40
CA SER A 267 -4.29 -10.35 9.26
C SER A 267 -2.95 -9.76 9.68
N PHE A 268 -2.93 -8.72 10.52
CA PHE A 268 -1.69 -8.06 10.95
C PHE A 268 -0.96 -8.82 12.06
N SER A 269 -1.66 -9.64 12.87
CA SER A 269 -1.01 -10.53 13.85
C SER A 269 -0.07 -11.55 13.21
N ARG A 270 -0.24 -11.82 11.90
CA ARG A 270 0.62 -12.68 11.10
C ARG A 270 1.91 -12.00 10.62
N LEU A 271 2.05 -10.69 10.86
CA LEU A 271 3.24 -9.84 10.65
C LEU A 271 3.67 -9.58 9.19
N VAL A 272 3.29 -10.43 8.24
CA VAL A 272 3.83 -10.38 6.87
C VAL A 272 2.78 -10.12 5.79
N HIS A 273 1.49 -10.15 6.11
CA HIS A 273 0.43 -10.05 5.11
C HIS A 273 -0.03 -8.60 4.94
N PRO A 274 0.05 -8.05 3.72
CA PRO A 274 -0.52 -6.76 3.45
C PRO A 274 -2.05 -6.87 3.41
N PHE A 275 -2.72 -5.80 3.85
CA PHE A 275 -4.15 -5.67 3.69
C PHE A 275 -4.46 -5.14 2.28
N SER A 276 -5.24 -5.87 1.50
CA SER A 276 -5.71 -5.33 0.22
C SER A 276 -7.13 -4.79 0.39
N ASN A 277 -7.99 -5.53 1.08
CA ASN A 277 -9.41 -5.25 1.06
C ASN A 277 -10.16 -5.79 2.27
N SER A 278 -10.26 -7.11 2.38
CA SER A 278 -10.87 -7.88 3.47
C SER A 278 -10.86 -9.36 3.06
N ILE A 279 -11.39 -10.26 3.90
CA ILE A 279 -11.62 -11.66 3.54
C ILE A 279 -12.41 -11.79 2.22
N SER A 280 -11.99 -12.72 1.35
CA SER A 280 -12.46 -12.77 -0.03
C SER A 280 -13.89 -13.29 -0.20
N GLY A 281 -14.83 -12.36 -0.43
CA GLY A 281 -16.18 -12.70 -0.84
C GLY A 281 -16.24 -13.43 -2.19
N THR A 282 -15.33 -13.14 -3.13
CA THR A 282 -15.28 -13.82 -4.43
C THR A 282 -14.89 -15.29 -4.29
N MET A 283 -13.94 -15.60 -3.40
CA MET A 283 -13.61 -16.99 -3.09
C MET A 283 -14.79 -17.70 -2.41
N LEU A 284 -15.47 -17.03 -1.47
CA LEU A 284 -16.66 -17.61 -0.85
C LEU A 284 -17.74 -17.95 -1.87
N LEU A 285 -18.08 -17.05 -2.81
CA LEU A 285 -19.07 -17.35 -3.86
C LEU A 285 -18.65 -18.56 -4.71
N GLN A 286 -17.36 -18.68 -5.01
CA GLN A 286 -16.85 -19.82 -5.75
C GLN A 286 -17.01 -21.13 -4.98
N LEU A 287 -16.69 -21.15 -3.69
CA LEU A 287 -16.88 -22.30 -2.81
C LEU A 287 -18.37 -22.66 -2.69
N ARG A 288 -19.24 -21.67 -2.56
CA ARG A 288 -20.70 -21.88 -2.52
C ARG A 288 -21.22 -22.49 -3.82
N ALA A 289 -20.74 -22.03 -4.97
CA ALA A 289 -21.08 -22.60 -6.28
C ALA A 289 -20.56 -24.05 -6.43
N LEU A 290 -19.31 -24.32 -6.00
CA LEU A 290 -18.74 -25.66 -5.98
C LEU A 290 -19.58 -26.61 -5.13
N LEU A 291 -19.99 -26.18 -3.93
CA LEU A 291 -20.82 -26.98 -3.03
C LEU A 291 -22.17 -27.30 -3.66
N LYS A 292 -22.85 -26.31 -4.26
CA LYS A 292 -24.12 -26.55 -4.95
C LYS A 292 -23.98 -27.59 -6.07
N ILE A 293 -22.90 -27.53 -6.84
CA ILE A 293 -22.62 -28.50 -7.91
C ILE A 293 -22.34 -29.87 -7.31
N LYS A 294 -21.55 -29.94 -6.23
CA LYS A 294 -21.24 -31.17 -5.49
C LYS A 294 -22.51 -31.87 -5.04
N ASP A 295 -23.42 -31.15 -4.38
CA ASP A 295 -24.67 -31.69 -3.86
C ASP A 295 -25.60 -32.20 -4.98
N GLN A 296 -25.66 -31.48 -6.10
CA GLN A 296 -26.39 -31.92 -7.29
C GLN A 296 -25.81 -33.21 -7.87
N ARG A 297 -24.48 -33.35 -7.88
CA ARG A 297 -23.80 -34.56 -8.37
C ARG A 297 -23.99 -35.74 -7.43
N ILE A 298 -23.85 -35.54 -6.12
CA ILE A 298 -24.15 -36.56 -5.12
C ILE A 298 -25.60 -37.04 -5.30
N SER A 299 -26.55 -36.13 -5.42
CA SER A 299 -27.97 -36.47 -5.65
C SER A 299 -28.18 -37.31 -6.92
N GLN A 300 -27.52 -36.95 -8.03
CA GLN A 300 -27.57 -37.72 -9.29
C GLN A 300 -26.94 -39.11 -9.14
N LEU A 301 -25.79 -39.20 -8.47
CA LEU A 301 -25.10 -40.46 -8.25
C LEU A 301 -25.90 -41.38 -7.32
N SER A 302 -26.48 -40.86 -6.24
CA SER A 302 -27.34 -41.63 -5.34
C SER A 302 -28.59 -42.19 -6.03
N GLN A 303 -29.10 -41.54 -7.07
CA GLN A 303 -30.19 -42.09 -7.90
C GLN A 303 -29.72 -43.26 -8.77
N ILE A 304 -28.47 -43.24 -9.23
CA ILE A 304 -27.88 -44.30 -10.06
C ILE A 304 -27.45 -45.49 -9.19
N SER A 305 -26.80 -45.24 -8.05
CA SER A 305 -26.26 -46.24 -7.11
C SER A 305 -27.32 -47.00 -6.32
N LYS A 306 -28.61 -46.60 -6.33
CA LYS A 306 -29.70 -47.45 -5.83
C LYS A 306 -29.82 -48.79 -6.59
N LYS A 307 -29.15 -48.95 -7.75
CA LYS A 307 -29.02 -50.22 -8.47
C LYS A 307 -27.77 -51.05 -8.11
N GLU A 308 -26.77 -50.48 -7.43
CA GLU A 308 -25.53 -51.17 -7.09
C GLU A 308 -25.20 -50.87 -5.61
N LYS A 309 -25.49 -51.82 -4.73
CA LYS A 309 -25.16 -51.72 -3.31
C LYS A 309 -23.64 -51.70 -3.14
N GLY A 310 -23.09 -50.63 -2.56
CA GLY A 310 -21.89 -50.76 -1.72
C GLY A 310 -20.62 -50.01 -2.11
N SER A 311 -20.66 -48.95 -2.90
CA SER A 311 -19.46 -48.10 -3.10
C SER A 311 -19.78 -46.61 -3.01
N ASN A 312 -18.84 -45.88 -2.39
CA ASN A 312 -18.84 -44.42 -2.30
C ASN A 312 -19.13 -43.83 -3.69
N PRO A 313 -20.03 -42.82 -3.82
CA PRO A 313 -20.32 -42.22 -5.12
C PRO A 313 -19.00 -41.70 -5.69
N GLY A 314 -18.60 -42.15 -6.89
CA GLY A 314 -17.33 -41.80 -7.55
C GLY A 314 -17.23 -40.32 -7.94
N LEU A 315 -17.35 -39.44 -6.94
CA LEU A 315 -17.36 -38.00 -6.99
C LEU A 315 -15.97 -37.48 -7.40
N ASP A 316 -14.91 -38.18 -6.97
CA ASP A 316 -13.52 -38.00 -7.36
C ASP A 316 -13.30 -38.01 -8.89
N LYS A 317 -14.14 -38.74 -9.64
CA LYS A 317 -14.11 -38.76 -11.12
C LYS A 317 -14.65 -37.48 -11.74
N TYR A 318 -15.37 -36.64 -10.99
CA TYR A 318 -15.96 -35.41 -11.47
C TYR A 318 -15.10 -34.22 -11.09
N PHE A 319 -14.65 -33.45 -12.08
CA PHE A 319 -13.90 -32.23 -11.82
C PHE A 319 -14.74 -31.18 -11.06
N PRO A 320 -14.19 -30.49 -10.03
CA PRO A 320 -12.82 -30.61 -9.51
C PRO A 320 -12.71 -31.46 -8.23
N PHE A 321 -13.60 -32.42 -7.96
CA PHE A 321 -13.77 -33.02 -6.62
C PHE A 321 -12.79 -34.14 -6.22
N SER A 322 -11.74 -34.42 -7.00
CA SER A 322 -10.57 -35.15 -6.47
C SER A 322 -9.68 -34.18 -5.68
N LYS A 323 -8.88 -34.69 -4.73
CA LYS A 323 -7.96 -33.87 -3.94
C LYS A 323 -7.05 -33.02 -4.84
N GLU A 324 -6.35 -33.65 -5.78
CA GLU A 324 -5.38 -32.99 -6.66
C GLU A 324 -6.05 -31.99 -7.60
N LYS A 325 -7.25 -32.31 -8.10
CA LYS A 325 -8.00 -31.43 -9.01
C LYS A 325 -8.59 -30.25 -8.26
N MET A 326 -9.08 -30.43 -7.04
CA MET A 326 -9.59 -29.34 -6.20
C MET A 326 -8.46 -28.41 -5.84
N GLU A 327 -7.35 -28.94 -5.32
CA GLU A 327 -6.16 -28.18 -4.98
C GLU A 327 -5.66 -27.36 -6.16
N THR A 328 -5.48 -28.01 -7.33
CA THR A 328 -5.02 -27.32 -8.54
C THR A 328 -6.03 -26.27 -8.98
N PHE A 329 -7.33 -26.57 -8.96
CA PHE A 329 -8.36 -25.64 -9.35
C PHE A 329 -8.37 -24.39 -8.45
N LEU A 330 -8.36 -24.57 -7.13
CA LEU A 330 -8.36 -23.46 -6.16
C LEU A 330 -7.09 -22.60 -6.29
N THR A 331 -5.93 -23.24 -6.41
CA THR A 331 -4.63 -22.57 -6.60
C THR A 331 -4.64 -21.67 -7.84
N VAL A 332 -5.09 -22.21 -8.98
CA VAL A 332 -5.14 -21.47 -10.26
C VAL A 332 -6.25 -20.42 -10.25
N PHE A 333 -7.38 -20.68 -9.59
CA PHE A 333 -8.47 -19.72 -9.42
C PHE A 333 -8.02 -18.48 -8.65
N ILE A 334 -7.39 -18.68 -7.49
CA ILE A 334 -6.85 -17.59 -6.66
C ILE A 334 -5.81 -16.79 -7.45
N ALA A 335 -4.86 -17.47 -8.10
CA ALA A 335 -3.82 -16.83 -8.87
C ALA A 335 -4.36 -15.99 -10.05
N ALA A 336 -5.39 -16.48 -10.75
CA ALA A 336 -6.03 -15.74 -11.84
C ALA A 336 -6.64 -14.42 -11.35
N LEU A 337 -7.45 -14.48 -10.29
CA LEU A 337 -8.13 -13.30 -9.78
C LEU A 337 -7.18 -12.32 -9.08
N LEU A 338 -6.21 -12.81 -8.33
CA LEU A 338 -5.21 -11.97 -7.67
C LEU A 338 -4.42 -11.19 -8.70
N PHE A 339 -3.85 -11.84 -9.71
CA PHE A 339 -2.96 -11.16 -10.67
C PHE A 339 -3.65 -10.04 -11.45
N ASN A 340 -4.95 -10.13 -11.73
CA ASN A 340 -5.61 -9.09 -12.54
C ASN A 340 -5.88 -7.80 -11.76
N SER A 341 -6.72 -7.86 -10.74
CA SER A 341 -7.18 -6.64 -10.03
C SER A 341 -6.59 -6.48 -8.64
N GLY A 342 -5.95 -7.52 -8.09
CA GLY A 342 -5.40 -7.50 -6.74
C GLY A 342 -6.43 -7.18 -5.66
N GLY A 343 -7.71 -7.46 -5.93
CA GLY A 343 -8.78 -7.08 -5.01
C GLY A 343 -8.69 -7.78 -3.65
N HIS A 344 -7.85 -8.81 -3.52
CA HIS A 344 -7.52 -9.47 -2.27
C HIS A 344 -6.04 -9.93 -2.28
N SER A 345 -5.37 -9.94 -1.13
CA SER A 345 -4.08 -10.62 -0.92
C SER A 345 -4.24 -12.14 -0.95
N LEU A 346 -3.13 -12.89 -1.03
CA LEU A 346 -3.16 -14.36 -0.97
C LEU A 346 -3.84 -14.85 0.32
N HIS A 347 -3.52 -14.22 1.45
CA HIS A 347 -4.16 -14.57 2.72
C HIS A 347 -5.67 -14.31 2.71
N GLU A 348 -6.08 -13.14 2.23
CA GLU A 348 -7.50 -12.78 2.08
C GLU A 348 -8.25 -13.75 1.14
N PHE A 349 -7.59 -14.26 0.08
CA PHE A 349 -8.16 -15.25 -0.83
C PHE A 349 -8.24 -16.66 -0.25
N VAL A 350 -7.25 -17.09 0.54
CA VAL A 350 -7.20 -18.46 1.08
C VAL A 350 -8.01 -18.61 2.36
N ALA A 351 -8.15 -17.55 3.16
CA ALA A 351 -8.84 -17.59 4.45
C ALA A 351 -10.25 -18.20 4.42
N PRO A 352 -11.11 -17.98 3.40
CA PRO A 352 -12.41 -18.62 3.32
C PRO A 352 -12.37 -20.15 3.36
N ILE A 353 -11.32 -20.78 2.80
CA ILE A 353 -11.13 -22.24 2.83
C ILE A 353 -10.94 -22.74 4.27
N GLY A 354 -10.31 -21.91 5.11
CA GLY A 354 -9.99 -22.22 6.50
C GLY A 354 -11.18 -22.22 7.46
N LEU A 355 -12.32 -21.64 7.07
CA LEU A 355 -13.50 -21.51 7.92
C LEU A 355 -14.14 -22.86 8.21
N ASP A 356 -14.52 -23.11 9.46
CA ASP A 356 -15.08 -24.41 9.89
C ASP A 356 -16.32 -24.82 9.10
N LYS A 357 -17.23 -23.87 8.82
CA LYS A 357 -18.42 -24.13 7.99
C LYS A 357 -18.05 -24.58 6.57
N ILE A 358 -16.96 -24.05 5.99
CA ILE A 358 -16.48 -24.47 4.67
C ILE A 358 -15.83 -25.84 4.77
N LYS A 359 -14.91 -26.06 5.72
CA LYS A 359 -14.26 -27.36 5.94
C LYS A 359 -15.27 -28.48 6.14
N ASN A 360 -16.29 -28.26 6.98
CA ASN A 360 -17.34 -29.22 7.24
C ASN A 360 -18.18 -29.54 6.00
N ALA A 361 -18.42 -28.56 5.12
CA ALA A 361 -19.22 -28.77 3.91
C ALA A 361 -18.47 -29.54 2.80
N PHE A 362 -17.14 -29.58 2.88
CA PHE A 362 -16.26 -30.28 1.95
C PHE A 362 -15.48 -31.43 2.61
N SER A 363 -15.91 -31.89 3.80
CA SER A 363 -15.23 -32.95 4.55
C SER A 363 -15.25 -34.33 3.85
N ASP A 364 -16.09 -34.48 2.84
CA ASP A 364 -16.17 -35.64 1.95
C ASP A 364 -15.11 -35.63 0.84
N ILE A 365 -14.40 -34.51 0.65
CA ILE A 365 -13.24 -34.42 -0.24
C ILE A 365 -11.98 -34.72 0.58
N ASP A 366 -11.29 -35.79 0.20
CA ASP A 366 -10.07 -36.22 0.88
C ASP A 366 -9.02 -35.09 0.97
N GLY A 367 -8.53 -34.84 2.18
CA GLY A 367 -7.54 -33.82 2.49
C GLY A 367 -7.97 -32.37 2.27
N PHE A 368 -9.26 -32.05 2.16
CA PHE A 368 -9.70 -30.66 1.98
C PHE A 368 -9.30 -29.76 3.16
N ASP A 369 -9.30 -30.29 4.37
CA ASP A 369 -8.90 -29.59 5.61
C ASP A 369 -7.43 -29.17 5.62
N THR A 370 -6.58 -29.82 4.81
CA THR A 370 -5.16 -29.46 4.66
C THR A 370 -4.95 -28.29 3.69
N PHE A 371 -5.95 -27.87 2.93
CA PHE A 371 -5.83 -26.76 1.98
C PHE A 371 -5.66 -25.42 2.71
N ASN A 372 -4.43 -24.93 2.69
CA ASN A 372 -4.03 -23.66 3.29
C ASN A 372 -2.94 -22.98 2.44
N LEU A 373 -2.47 -21.80 2.85
CA LEU A 373 -1.45 -21.04 2.09
C LEU A 373 -0.20 -21.87 1.81
N GLN A 374 0.30 -22.59 2.81
CA GLN A 374 1.49 -23.42 2.67
C GLN A 374 1.27 -24.52 1.65
N GLU A 375 0.17 -25.26 1.77
CA GLU A 375 -0.10 -26.39 0.88
C GLU A 375 -0.29 -25.94 -0.57
N LEU A 376 -1.12 -24.92 -0.80
CA LEU A 376 -1.48 -24.43 -2.13
C LEU A 376 -0.34 -23.70 -2.84
N PHE A 377 0.48 -22.94 -2.10
CA PHE A 377 1.46 -22.01 -2.70
C PHE A 377 2.92 -22.26 -2.35
N LEU A 378 3.24 -23.19 -1.44
CA LEU A 378 4.61 -23.62 -1.15
C LEU A 378 4.80 -25.12 -1.43
N THR A 379 4.15 -26.00 -0.68
CA THR A 379 4.36 -27.47 -0.75
C THR A 379 4.09 -27.99 -2.16
N ASN A 380 2.91 -27.68 -2.71
CA ASN A 380 2.49 -28.19 -4.00
C ASN A 380 2.78 -27.23 -5.15
N ASN A 381 3.46 -26.10 -4.89
CA ASN A 381 3.80 -25.11 -5.91
C ASN A 381 5.23 -24.53 -5.80
N PRO A 382 6.25 -25.34 -5.48
CA PRO A 382 7.58 -24.83 -5.11
C PRO A 382 8.28 -24.12 -6.26
N VAL A 383 8.06 -24.57 -7.51
CA VAL A 383 8.68 -23.97 -8.70
C VAL A 383 8.21 -22.52 -8.92
N ALA A 384 6.90 -22.27 -8.80
CA ALA A 384 6.37 -20.92 -8.92
C ALA A 384 6.79 -20.06 -7.73
N PHE A 385 6.76 -20.64 -6.53
CA PHE A 385 7.22 -20.02 -5.30
C PHE A 385 8.65 -19.50 -5.39
N ASP A 386 9.60 -20.37 -5.78
CA ASP A 386 11.02 -20.00 -5.83
C ASP A 386 11.32 -18.96 -6.92
N LYS A 387 10.59 -19.00 -8.05
CA LYS A 387 10.70 -17.96 -9.09
C LYS A 387 10.22 -16.60 -8.59
N ALA A 388 9.03 -16.55 -7.98
CA ALA A 388 8.51 -15.32 -7.37
C ALA A 388 9.42 -14.83 -6.23
N LEU A 389 9.89 -15.78 -5.42
CA LEU A 389 11.04 -15.77 -4.52
C LEU A 389 12.16 -14.83 -4.97
N LYS A 390 12.86 -15.33 -5.99
CA LYS A 390 14.02 -14.70 -6.60
C LYS A 390 13.71 -13.31 -7.17
N LYS A 391 12.56 -13.14 -7.80
CA LYS A 391 12.11 -11.84 -8.33
C LYS A 391 11.91 -10.83 -7.19
N ALA A 392 11.24 -11.23 -6.11
CA ALA A 392 11.01 -10.39 -4.94
C ALA A 392 12.32 -9.99 -4.24
N ILE A 393 13.28 -10.90 -4.11
CA ILE A 393 14.62 -10.59 -3.58
C ILE A 393 15.31 -9.51 -4.43
N SER A 394 15.31 -9.69 -5.76
CA SER A 394 15.90 -8.71 -6.69
C SER A 394 15.22 -7.34 -6.56
N TYR A 395 13.88 -7.35 -6.53
CA TYR A 395 13.07 -6.15 -6.34
C TYR A 395 13.39 -5.44 -5.03
N ASN A 396 13.38 -6.16 -3.90
CA ASN A 396 13.67 -5.62 -2.58
C ASN A 396 15.06 -4.98 -2.51
N ASN A 397 16.06 -5.63 -3.12
CA ASN A 397 17.40 -5.07 -3.19
C ASN A 397 17.45 -3.73 -3.95
N GLN A 398 16.61 -3.54 -4.98
CA GLN A 398 16.48 -2.24 -5.66
C GLN A 398 15.72 -1.22 -4.82
N ILE A 399 14.64 -1.61 -4.14
CA ILE A 399 13.91 -0.73 -3.21
C ILE A 399 14.82 -0.19 -2.12
N LEU A 400 15.59 -1.07 -1.46
CA LEU A 400 16.51 -0.68 -0.40
C LEU A 400 17.60 0.27 -0.91
N LYS A 401 18.09 0.08 -2.14
CA LYS A 401 19.03 1.02 -2.77
C LYS A 401 18.40 2.38 -3.03
N ILE A 402 17.18 2.42 -3.57
CA ILE A 402 16.44 3.68 -3.81
C ILE A 402 16.25 4.43 -2.48
N VAL A 403 15.85 3.73 -1.42
CA VAL A 403 15.69 4.32 -0.09
C VAL A 403 17.02 4.88 0.43
N SER A 404 18.11 4.13 0.30
CA SER A 404 19.46 4.56 0.71
C SER A 404 19.90 5.82 -0.04
N VAL A 405 19.77 5.85 -1.36
CA VAL A 405 20.14 7.01 -2.19
C VAL A 405 19.29 8.23 -1.84
N ASN A 406 17.98 8.05 -1.64
CA ASN A 406 17.10 9.15 -1.23
C ASN A 406 17.47 9.71 0.15
N GLN A 407 17.94 8.89 1.08
CA GLN A 407 18.43 9.35 2.37
C GLN A 407 19.74 10.13 2.23
N GLU A 408 20.67 9.64 1.40
CA GLU A 408 21.93 10.33 1.09
C GLU A 408 21.67 11.70 0.46
N ILE A 409 20.80 11.78 -0.55
CA ILE A 409 20.42 13.05 -1.20
C ILE A 409 19.82 14.02 -0.19
N LYS A 410 18.96 13.55 0.74
CA LYS A 410 18.37 14.41 1.78
C LYS A 410 19.42 14.96 2.73
N LEU A 411 20.41 14.15 3.11
CA LEU A 411 21.50 14.58 3.99
C LEU A 411 22.39 15.61 3.29
N GLN A 412 22.83 15.32 2.06
CA GLN A 412 23.62 16.24 1.25
C GLN A 412 22.89 17.56 1.00
N LYS A 413 21.59 17.51 0.70
CA LYS A 413 20.77 18.71 0.56
C LYS A 413 20.76 19.53 1.85
N LYS A 414 20.57 18.87 3.00
CA LYS A 414 20.57 19.55 4.31
C LYS A 414 21.92 20.22 4.60
N GLU A 415 23.03 19.56 4.26
CA GLU A 415 24.38 20.14 4.42
C GLU A 415 24.60 21.33 3.47
N PHE A 416 24.22 21.19 2.20
CA PHE A 416 24.28 22.27 1.21
C PHE A 416 23.43 23.49 1.62
N ASP A 417 22.18 23.25 2.06
CA ASP A 417 21.27 24.30 2.53
C ASP A 417 21.86 25.01 3.77
N LYS A 418 22.52 24.26 4.66
CA LYS A 418 23.24 24.81 5.82
C LYS A 418 24.38 25.72 5.39
N GLU A 419 25.26 25.27 4.49
CA GLU A 419 26.41 26.04 4.02
C GLU A 419 25.97 27.32 3.28
N ASN A 420 24.96 27.22 2.42
CA ASN A 420 24.40 28.37 1.72
C ASN A 420 23.76 29.38 2.67
N LEU A 421 23.03 28.92 3.69
CA LEU A 421 22.45 29.80 4.70
C LEU A 421 23.56 30.51 5.50
N GLN A 422 24.60 29.78 5.92
CA GLN A 422 25.76 30.38 6.61
C GLN A 422 26.45 31.44 5.75
N ALA A 423 26.68 31.15 4.47
CA ALA A 423 27.24 32.11 3.53
C ALA A 423 26.31 33.33 3.37
N SER A 424 25.00 33.11 3.22
CA SER A 424 24.02 34.19 3.06
C SER A 424 23.96 35.11 4.28
N ILE A 425 24.03 34.54 5.49
CA ILE A 425 24.11 35.30 6.74
C ILE A 425 25.39 36.13 6.79
N ALA A 426 26.54 35.52 6.48
CA ALA A 426 27.84 36.21 6.52
C ALA A 426 27.95 37.36 5.49
N HIS A 427 27.27 37.25 4.34
CA HIS A 427 27.23 38.30 3.32
C HIS A 427 26.06 39.28 3.50
N SER A 428 25.22 39.10 4.52
CA SER A 428 24.10 40.00 4.77
C SER A 428 24.58 41.34 5.33
N ASN A 429 23.79 42.39 5.11
CA ASN A 429 24.03 43.71 5.71
C ASN A 429 23.52 43.82 7.15
N LEU A 430 23.15 42.69 7.79
CA LEU A 430 22.64 42.67 9.16
C LEU A 430 23.78 42.93 10.16
N PRO A 431 23.49 43.49 11.36
CA PRO A 431 24.50 43.66 12.42
C PRO A 431 25.17 42.33 12.80
N THR A 432 26.45 42.37 13.17
CA THR A 432 27.24 41.16 13.51
C THR A 432 26.57 40.30 14.58
N GLU A 433 26.02 40.91 15.62
CA GLU A 433 25.32 40.19 16.69
C GLU A 433 24.07 39.43 16.18
N VAL A 434 23.31 40.05 15.27
CA VAL A 434 22.16 39.43 14.60
C VAL A 434 22.60 38.26 13.72
N GLN A 435 23.71 38.43 12.99
CA GLN A 435 24.30 37.34 12.18
C GLN A 435 24.72 36.16 13.06
N GLU A 436 25.39 36.41 14.19
CA GLU A 436 25.78 35.38 15.15
C GLU A 436 24.57 34.63 15.74
N ASN A 437 23.49 35.35 16.04
CA ASN A 437 22.24 34.75 16.51
C ASN A 437 21.63 33.82 15.45
N PHE A 438 21.58 34.25 14.18
CA PHE A 438 21.13 33.38 13.09
C PHE A 438 22.02 32.14 12.95
N ILE A 439 23.35 32.27 13.04
CA ILE A 439 24.28 31.13 12.99
C ILE A 439 23.97 30.12 14.11
N LYS A 440 23.64 30.59 15.32
CA LYS A 440 23.23 29.72 16.44
C LYS A 440 21.89 29.02 16.17
N LEU A 441 20.99 29.65 15.42
CA LEU A 441 19.66 29.13 15.08
C LEU A 441 19.68 28.00 14.04
N ILE A 442 20.76 27.88 13.24
CA ILE A 442 20.94 26.89 12.15
C ILE A 442 20.87 25.41 12.62
N LYS A 443 20.78 25.14 13.93
CA LYS A 443 20.41 23.81 14.44
C LYS A 443 19.11 23.30 13.80
N ASP A 444 18.18 24.20 13.51
CA ASP A 444 16.99 23.97 12.69
C ASP A 444 17.08 24.84 11.42
N ILE A 445 17.54 24.23 10.33
CA ILE A 445 17.84 24.94 9.07
C ILE A 445 16.58 25.54 8.46
N ASP A 446 15.46 24.82 8.47
CA ASP A 446 14.22 25.29 7.84
C ASP A 446 13.65 26.50 8.59
N ASN A 447 13.65 26.44 9.92
CA ASN A 447 13.24 27.55 10.76
C ASN A 447 14.21 28.74 10.64
N ALA A 448 15.53 28.49 10.70
CA ALA A 448 16.54 29.54 10.56
C ALA A 448 16.49 30.24 9.20
N GLN A 449 16.33 29.49 8.10
CA GLN A 449 16.19 30.03 6.75
C GLN A 449 14.94 30.90 6.64
N SER A 450 13.81 30.46 7.21
CA SER A 450 12.56 31.21 7.18
C SER A 450 12.69 32.53 7.95
N CYS A 451 13.22 32.50 9.17
CA CYS A 451 13.47 33.70 9.99
C CYS A 451 14.46 34.65 9.30
N PHE A 452 15.54 34.12 8.71
CA PHE A 452 16.54 34.91 8.02
C PHE A 452 15.96 35.61 6.79
N ASN A 453 15.19 34.91 5.96
CA ASN A 453 14.54 35.50 4.79
C ASN A 453 13.58 36.65 5.19
N LEU A 454 12.83 36.49 6.27
CA LEU A 454 11.96 37.52 6.81
C LEU A 454 12.75 38.73 7.34
N ALA A 455 13.88 38.49 8.01
CA ALA A 455 14.77 39.56 8.45
C ALA A 455 15.37 40.35 7.28
N ILE A 456 15.73 39.69 6.18
CA ILE A 456 16.19 40.35 4.95
C ILE A 456 15.06 41.19 4.32
N GLN A 457 13.81 40.71 4.32
CA GLN A 457 12.67 41.49 3.84
C GLN A 457 12.46 42.76 4.69
N LEU A 458 12.55 42.65 6.01
CA LEU A 458 12.46 43.78 6.94
C LEU A 458 13.61 44.78 6.72
N GLN A 459 14.85 44.30 6.56
CA GLN A 459 15.99 45.15 6.26
C GLN A 459 15.81 45.90 4.93
N ASN A 460 15.30 45.23 3.89
CA ASN A 460 15.00 45.84 2.60
C ASN A 460 13.88 46.90 2.72
N LEU A 461 12.90 46.69 3.60
CA LEU A 461 11.84 47.66 3.88
C LEU A 461 12.41 48.93 4.53
N ILE A 462 13.35 48.79 5.47
CA ILE A 462 14.09 49.94 6.05
C ILE A 462 14.79 50.72 4.94
N VAL A 463 15.62 50.05 4.12
CA VAL A 463 16.40 50.70 3.05
C VAL A 463 15.50 51.39 2.02
N THR A 464 14.43 50.71 1.58
CA THR A 464 13.46 51.26 0.61
C THR A 464 12.78 52.50 1.16
N ASN A 465 12.36 52.46 2.44
CA ASN A 465 11.70 53.60 3.06
C ASN A 465 12.65 54.79 3.25
N GLN A 466 13.89 54.54 3.65
CA GLN A 466 14.91 55.59 3.77
C GLN A 466 15.15 56.29 2.42
N THR A 467 15.29 55.49 1.34
CA THR A 467 15.46 55.99 -0.03
C THR A 467 14.27 56.86 -0.44
N ARG A 468 13.04 56.40 -0.19
CA ARG A 468 11.83 57.18 -0.49
C ARG A 468 11.82 58.53 0.21
N ILE A 469 12.08 58.54 1.51
CA ILE A 469 12.02 59.76 2.34
C ILE A 469 13.11 60.76 1.94
N SER A 470 14.30 60.28 1.57
CA SER A 470 15.37 61.14 1.05
C SER A 470 14.99 61.93 -0.23
N GLY A 471 13.97 61.47 -0.96
CA GLY A 471 13.43 62.13 -2.15
C GLY A 471 12.23 63.05 -1.90
N GLU A 472 11.74 63.19 -0.66
CA GLU A 472 10.55 63.99 -0.34
C GLU A 472 10.87 65.49 -0.08
N TYR A 473 9.90 66.38 -0.35
CA TYR A 473 10.05 67.84 -0.10
C TYR A 473 10.25 68.16 1.40
N PHE A 474 10.94 69.26 1.73
CA PHE A 474 11.40 69.63 3.09
C PHE A 474 10.39 69.47 4.25
N SER A 475 9.11 69.82 4.04
CA SER A 475 8.06 69.65 5.07
C SER A 475 7.72 68.18 5.31
N TYR A 476 7.64 67.39 4.24
CA TYR A 476 7.37 65.95 4.27
C TYR A 476 8.58 65.18 4.77
N TYR A 477 9.78 65.65 4.46
CA TYR A 477 11.02 65.09 4.97
C TYR A 477 11.06 65.06 6.51
N ARG A 478 10.57 66.09 7.21
CA ARG A 478 10.56 66.11 8.69
C ARG A 478 9.63 65.04 9.29
N GLU A 479 8.39 64.98 8.82
CA GLU A 479 7.40 64.01 9.31
C GLU A 479 7.77 62.58 8.87
N GLY A 480 8.16 62.42 7.60
CA GLY A 480 8.69 61.17 7.04
C GLY A 480 9.92 60.68 7.81
N SER A 481 10.90 61.54 8.10
CA SER A 481 12.09 61.18 8.88
C SER A 481 11.75 60.72 10.30
N THR A 482 10.77 61.37 10.95
CA THR A 482 10.30 60.95 12.28
C THR A 482 9.64 59.56 12.21
N ARG A 483 8.76 59.35 11.22
CA ARG A 483 8.13 58.04 10.96
C ARG A 483 9.15 56.96 10.62
N HIS A 484 10.16 57.29 9.82
CA HIS A 484 11.24 56.37 9.46
C HIS A 484 11.99 55.89 10.69
N LYS A 485 12.35 56.79 11.59
CA LYS A 485 13.12 56.46 12.78
C LYS A 485 12.36 55.50 13.69
N ILE A 486 11.04 55.67 13.83
CA ILE A 486 10.18 54.75 14.57
C ILE A 486 10.12 53.38 13.87
N LEU A 487 9.87 53.39 12.56
CA LEU A 487 9.84 52.16 11.77
C LEU A 487 11.17 51.40 11.89
N GLU A 488 12.29 52.05 11.59
CA GLU A 488 13.65 51.49 11.64
C GLU A 488 13.95 50.86 13.00
N ASN A 489 13.70 51.58 14.11
CA ASN A 489 13.91 51.06 15.46
C ASN A 489 13.09 49.77 15.69
N ASN A 490 11.80 49.80 15.38
CA ASN A 490 10.94 48.66 15.63
C ASN A 490 11.25 47.47 14.71
N LEU A 491 11.61 47.71 13.44
CA LEU A 491 11.98 46.66 12.50
C LEU A 491 13.30 46.01 12.88
N ASN A 492 14.27 46.79 13.40
CA ASN A 492 15.51 46.24 13.95
C ASN A 492 15.24 45.33 15.16
N GLU A 493 14.32 45.70 16.06
CA GLU A 493 13.91 44.83 17.16
C GLU A 493 13.19 43.56 16.68
N ILE A 494 12.35 43.66 15.64
CA ILE A 494 11.71 42.47 15.04
C ILE A 494 12.77 41.55 14.44
N ILE A 495 13.75 42.10 13.70
CA ILE A 495 14.89 41.36 13.15
C ILE A 495 15.67 40.65 14.27
N GLU A 496 15.91 41.34 15.39
CA GLU A 496 16.56 40.75 16.56
C GLU A 496 15.75 39.57 17.13
N GLN A 497 14.44 39.73 17.34
CA GLN A 497 13.57 38.63 17.80
C GLN A 497 13.56 37.45 16.83
N LEU A 498 13.53 37.71 15.52
CA LEU A 498 13.63 36.67 14.49
C LEU A 498 14.98 35.94 14.55
N SER A 499 16.08 36.66 14.79
CA SER A 499 17.42 36.08 14.92
C SER A 499 17.55 35.13 16.13
N LEU A 500 16.75 35.38 17.16
CA LEU A 500 16.65 34.52 18.35
C LEU A 500 15.61 33.39 18.19
N GLY A 501 14.91 33.33 17.05
CA GLY A 501 13.84 32.36 16.81
C GLY A 501 12.54 32.66 17.58
N ASN A 502 12.38 33.86 18.13
CA ASN A 502 11.22 34.28 18.91
C ASN A 502 10.09 34.82 18.01
N LEU A 503 9.43 33.91 17.29
CA LEU A 503 8.37 34.26 16.33
C LEU A 503 7.18 34.99 16.98
N SER A 504 6.82 34.66 18.23
CA SER A 504 5.70 35.32 18.92
C SER A 504 6.00 36.77 19.24
N ALA A 505 7.19 37.06 19.80
CA ALA A 505 7.57 38.43 20.11
C ALA A 505 7.75 39.28 18.84
N ALA A 506 8.21 38.67 17.73
CA ALA A 506 8.26 39.34 16.44
C ALA A 506 6.86 39.77 15.97
N VAL A 507 5.84 38.91 16.11
CA VAL A 507 4.44 39.25 15.78
C VAL A 507 3.91 40.36 16.68
N ASP A 508 4.12 40.27 17.99
CA ASP A 508 3.67 41.29 18.95
C ASP A 508 4.31 42.66 18.67
N ARG A 509 5.58 42.67 18.27
CA ARG A 509 6.29 43.89 17.89
C ARG A 509 5.82 44.45 16.56
N ILE A 510 5.44 43.62 15.57
CA ILE A 510 4.80 44.07 14.34
C ILE A 510 3.46 44.75 14.63
N GLU A 511 2.63 44.19 15.50
CA GLU A 511 1.35 44.81 15.89
C GLU A 511 1.54 46.16 16.58
N THR A 512 2.53 46.24 17.48
CA THR A 512 2.90 47.50 18.12
C THR A 512 3.34 48.53 17.08
N THR A 513 4.17 48.13 16.12
CA THR A 513 4.64 48.98 15.02
C THR A 513 3.50 49.50 14.16
N LYS A 514 2.55 48.64 13.79
CA LYS A 514 1.36 49.03 13.02
C LYS A 514 0.53 50.09 13.76
N LYS A 515 0.37 49.94 15.08
CA LYS A 515 -0.36 50.90 15.91
C LYS A 515 0.34 52.26 15.96
N GLU A 516 1.64 52.28 16.22
CA GLU A 516 2.45 53.52 16.28
C GLU A 516 2.48 54.26 14.95
N LEU A 517 2.60 53.53 13.83
CA LEU A 517 2.51 54.13 12.49
C LEU A 517 1.13 54.75 12.23
N GLY A 518 0.05 54.13 12.74
CA GLY A 518 -1.31 54.63 12.60
C GLY A 518 -1.59 55.97 13.30
N GLU A 519 -0.71 56.43 14.19
CA GLU A 519 -0.81 57.74 14.85
C GLU A 519 -0.40 58.90 13.92
N PHE A 520 0.37 58.62 12.86
CA PHE A 520 0.76 59.59 11.84
C PHE A 520 -0.41 59.86 10.88
N LYS A 521 -1.25 60.84 11.21
CA LYS A 521 -2.34 61.30 10.34
C LYS A 521 -1.81 62.33 9.35
N SER A 522 -1.80 61.98 8.05
CA SER A 522 -1.61 62.97 6.98
C SER A 522 -2.79 63.95 6.98
N LEU A 523 -2.57 65.15 7.54
CA LEU A 523 -3.57 66.22 7.60
C LEU A 523 -3.85 66.87 6.23
N LEU A 524 -3.06 66.57 5.21
CA LEU A 524 -3.05 67.29 3.92
C LEU A 524 -3.42 66.43 2.69
N PHE A 525 -3.56 65.11 2.80
CA PHE A 525 -3.98 64.25 1.66
C PHE A 525 -5.10 63.27 2.01
N HIS A 526 -6.02 63.09 1.06
CA HIS A 526 -7.11 62.11 1.07
C HIS A 526 -6.66 60.66 0.82
N SER A 527 -5.38 60.33 0.96
CA SER A 527 -4.92 58.93 0.93
C SER A 527 -4.50 58.51 2.34
N PRO A 528 -5.32 57.70 3.04
CA PRO A 528 -5.01 57.19 4.38
C PRO A 528 -3.95 56.07 4.39
N VAL A 529 -3.33 55.77 3.25
CA VAL A 529 -2.50 54.57 3.07
C VAL A 529 -1.05 54.86 3.44
N ILE A 530 -0.61 54.27 4.55
CA ILE A 530 0.79 54.20 4.96
C ILE A 530 1.45 53.07 4.16
N PRO A 531 2.37 53.36 3.21
CA PRO A 531 2.90 52.36 2.28
C PRO A 531 3.58 51.16 2.95
N GLU A 532 4.09 51.34 4.17
CA GLU A 532 4.80 50.33 4.93
C GLU A 532 3.85 49.32 5.59
N LEU A 533 2.58 49.69 5.79
CA LEU A 533 1.60 48.87 6.52
C LEU A 533 1.28 47.57 5.78
N ASP A 534 1.12 47.64 4.45
CA ASP A 534 0.83 46.46 3.61
C ASP A 534 1.99 45.46 3.65
N SER A 535 3.23 45.97 3.62
CA SER A 535 4.44 45.14 3.74
C SER A 535 4.50 44.45 5.11
N LEU A 536 4.17 45.16 6.20
CA LEU A 536 4.16 44.58 7.55
C LEU A 536 3.08 43.51 7.71
N ILE A 537 1.90 43.71 7.12
CA ILE A 537 0.83 42.71 7.12
C ILE A 537 1.28 41.44 6.40
N ALA A 538 1.87 41.57 5.21
CA ALA A 538 2.37 40.42 4.44
C ALA A 538 3.49 39.65 5.19
N ILE A 539 4.39 40.35 5.86
CA ILE A 539 5.44 39.74 6.69
C ILE A 539 4.84 39.03 7.91
N GLN A 540 3.86 39.65 8.57
CA GLN A 540 3.17 39.06 9.71
C GLN A 540 2.43 37.77 9.33
N GLU A 541 1.72 37.77 8.20
CA GLU A 541 1.08 36.56 7.67
C GLU A 541 2.08 35.44 7.38
N SER A 542 3.27 35.81 6.88
CA SER A 542 4.34 34.86 6.62
C SER A 542 4.92 34.27 7.90
N ILE A 543 5.11 35.08 8.96
CA ILE A 543 5.51 34.59 10.29
C ILE A 543 4.47 33.62 10.86
N ASN A 544 3.18 33.95 10.77
CA ASN A 544 2.11 33.10 11.28
C ASN A 544 2.08 31.74 10.58
N LYS A 545 2.31 31.69 9.27
CA LYS A 545 2.44 30.42 8.52
C LYS A 545 3.59 29.54 9.05
N VAL A 546 4.72 30.14 9.41
CA VAL A 546 5.85 29.40 10.00
C VAL A 546 5.47 28.85 11.38
N ILE A 547 4.81 29.64 12.22
CA ILE A 547 4.32 29.21 13.54
C ILE A 547 3.38 28.00 13.40
N ASP A 548 2.42 28.07 12.49
CA ASP A 548 1.45 27.00 12.28
C ASP A 548 2.10 25.72 11.75
N THR A 549 3.05 25.85 10.83
CA THR A 549 3.83 24.71 10.32
C THR A 549 4.64 24.06 11.45
N ASN A 550 5.28 24.85 12.32
CA ASN A 550 6.02 24.33 13.48
C ASN A 550 5.12 23.62 14.49
N LYS A 551 3.89 24.11 14.72
CA LYS A 551 2.89 23.44 15.56
C LYS A 551 2.46 22.10 14.96
N GLN A 552 2.19 22.06 13.65
CA GLN A 552 1.83 20.83 12.95
C GLN A 552 2.95 19.79 12.97
N MET A 553 4.21 20.21 12.79
CA MET A 553 5.36 19.32 12.89
C MET A 553 5.55 18.75 14.30
N LYS A 554 5.32 19.54 15.35
CA LYS A 554 5.37 19.05 16.75
C LYS A 554 4.27 18.03 17.05
N LEU A 555 3.05 18.26 16.57
CA LEU A 555 1.94 17.32 16.73
C LEU A 555 2.14 16.01 15.93
N GLY A 556 2.90 16.04 14.84
CA GLY A 556 3.28 14.85 14.08
C GLY A 556 4.52 14.11 14.61
N ALA A 557 5.28 14.74 15.52
CA ALA A 557 6.53 14.21 16.08
C ALA A 557 6.37 13.64 17.50
N GLU A 558 5.20 13.75 18.13
CA GLU A 558 4.89 12.97 19.33
C GLU A 558 4.57 11.52 18.91
N PRO A 559 5.43 10.53 19.22
CA PRO A 559 4.93 9.18 19.33
C PRO A 559 3.98 9.15 20.52
N ASN A 560 2.79 8.55 20.35
CA ASN A 560 2.02 7.99 21.46
C ASN A 560 2.97 7.11 22.28
N SER A 561 3.58 7.68 23.33
CA SER A 561 4.60 7.04 24.16
C SER A 561 3.99 6.35 25.38
N ASP A 562 2.65 6.29 25.44
CA ASP A 562 1.89 5.56 26.47
C ASP A 562 1.17 4.30 25.93
N SER A 563 1.83 3.55 25.05
CA SER A 563 1.49 2.14 24.86
C SER A 563 2.75 1.28 24.88
N LYS A 564 3.39 1.19 26.06
CA LYS A 564 4.17 -0.01 26.41
C LYS A 564 3.21 -1.18 26.50
N VAL A 565 2.91 -1.80 25.36
CA VAL A 565 2.39 -3.17 25.34
C VAL A 565 3.53 -4.03 25.86
N LYS A 566 3.43 -4.44 27.12
CA LYS A 566 4.18 -5.58 27.62
C LYS A 566 3.77 -6.76 26.75
N ILE A 567 4.71 -7.28 25.98
CA ILE A 567 4.60 -8.62 25.42
C ILE A 567 4.72 -9.55 26.62
N SER A 568 3.57 -10.11 27.03
CA SER A 568 3.44 -11.22 27.97
C SER A 568 2.53 -12.26 27.35
#